data_AF-A0A1U8NP15-F1
#
_entry.id   AF-A0A1U8NP15-F1
#
_cell.length_a   1.000
_cell.length_b   1.000
_cell.length_c   1.000
_cell.angle_alpha   90.00
_cell.angle_beta   90.00
_cell.angle_gamma   90.00
#
_symmetry.space_group_name_H-M   'P 1'
#
loop_
_entity.id
_entity.type
_entity.pdbx_description
1 polymer ?
#
loop_
_entity_poly.entity_id
_entity_poly.type
_entity_poly.pdbx_seq_one_letter_code
_entity_poly.pdbx_strand_id
1 'polypeptide(L)'
;MPRRRLRDLSIVQITPNSEETNSEQQTAIGSSNVPNTPDEPVEFQTESGGTHRGRGRALLKDLYELDPIERVKVCRKSFGQPVGSEARLLAGFLGIIARNANMFPINYDSWHQMSNSNKNQALNNIKARFALEVSDNYVKKALGKRWRDHKSTLKNEYFKTKTTLEEKL
;
A
#
# COMPACT_ATOMS: atom_id res chain seq x y z
N MET A 1 -25.53 -8.06 -3.30
CA MET A 1 -24.45 -7.59 -2.41
C MET A 1 -24.49 -6.07 -2.33
N PRO A 2 -24.69 -5.48 -1.14
CA PRO A 2 -24.63 -4.03 -0.97
C PRO A 2 -23.24 -3.51 -1.37
N ARG A 3 -23.21 -2.35 -2.04
CA ARG A 3 -21.96 -1.63 -2.31
C ARG A 3 -21.39 -1.19 -0.96
N ARG A 4 -20.11 -1.51 -0.67
CA ARG A 4 -19.38 -0.78 0.37
C ARG A 4 -19.32 0.66 -0.11
N ARG A 5 -19.83 1.60 0.67
CA ARG A 5 -19.80 3.02 0.30
C ARG A 5 -18.52 3.60 0.88
N LEU A 6 -18.01 4.71 0.33
CA LEU A 6 -16.91 5.47 0.98
C LEU A 6 -17.22 5.77 2.45
N ARG A 7 -18.51 5.86 2.81
CA ARG A 7 -19.02 6.05 4.18
C ARG A 7 -18.54 4.99 5.19
N ASP A 8 -18.09 3.82 4.72
CA ASP A 8 -17.59 2.73 5.56
C ASP A 8 -16.06 2.78 5.76
N LEU A 9 -15.35 3.75 5.14
CA LEU A 9 -13.90 3.93 5.28
C LEU A 9 -13.60 5.00 6.32
N SER A 10 -12.50 4.83 7.03
CA SER A 10 -11.93 5.89 7.87
C SER A 10 -11.31 7.00 7.00
N ILE A 11 -11.92 8.19 7.03
CA ILE A 11 -11.44 9.39 6.33
C ILE A 11 -11.00 10.42 7.37
N VAL A 12 -9.85 11.04 7.14
CA VAL A 12 -9.31 12.15 7.94
C VAL A 12 -9.12 13.37 7.06
N GLN A 13 -9.35 14.55 7.61
CA GLN A 13 -9.06 15.83 6.95
C GLN A 13 -7.68 16.33 7.43
N ILE A 14 -6.81 16.72 6.50
CA ILE A 14 -5.53 17.34 6.85
C ILE A 14 -5.74 18.84 7.04
N THR A 15 -5.51 19.36 8.23
CA THR A 15 -5.40 20.81 8.45
C THR A 15 -4.04 21.28 7.91
N PRO A 16 -3.95 22.37 7.14
CA PRO A 16 -2.69 22.82 6.53
C PRO A 16 -1.53 23.13 7.50
N ASN A 17 -1.78 23.18 8.81
CA ASN A 17 -0.84 23.67 9.83
C ASN A 17 -0.29 22.61 10.78
N SER A 18 -0.40 21.31 10.51
CA SER A 18 0.35 20.32 11.31
C SER A 18 1.53 19.79 10.51
N GLU A 19 2.70 20.41 10.70
CA GLU A 19 3.97 19.75 10.41
C GLU A 19 4.00 18.43 11.19
N GLU A 20 4.04 17.32 10.46
CA GLU A 20 4.20 15.98 11.02
C GLU A 20 5.57 15.90 11.71
N THR A 21 5.59 16.16 13.02
CA THR A 21 6.74 15.86 13.86
C THR A 21 6.88 14.35 13.93
N ASN A 22 7.83 13.80 13.18
CA ASN A 22 8.34 12.46 13.40
C ASN A 22 9.03 12.45 14.78
N SER A 23 8.30 12.05 15.83
CA SER A 23 8.91 11.82 17.14
C SER A 23 9.71 10.51 17.11
N GLU A 24 11.00 10.62 16.78
CA GLU A 24 12.02 9.72 17.28
C GLU A 24 12.14 9.96 18.79
N GLN A 25 11.60 9.07 19.61
CA GLN A 25 11.85 9.11 21.05
C GLN A 25 13.21 8.45 21.35
N GLN A 26 14.19 9.29 21.67
CA GLN A 26 15.26 8.94 22.60
C GLN A 26 14.87 9.44 23.99
N THR A 27 14.91 8.58 25.00
CA THR A 27 15.16 9.00 26.39
C THR A 27 15.88 7.87 27.11
N ALA A 28 17.00 8.22 27.72
CA ALA A 28 17.81 7.38 28.57
C ALA A 28 17.48 7.64 30.06
N ILE A 29 17.76 6.60 30.86
CA ILE A 29 17.96 6.56 32.32
C ILE A 29 16.71 6.37 33.21
N GLY A 30 16.77 5.30 34.01
CA GLY A 30 16.11 5.22 35.33
C GLY A 30 15.47 3.86 35.64
N SER A 31 16.20 2.98 36.32
CA SER A 31 15.75 1.64 36.75
C SER A 31 15.05 1.66 38.12
N SER A 32 13.94 0.94 38.29
CA SER A 32 13.58 0.19 39.53
C SER A 32 12.28 -0.65 39.36
N ASN A 33 12.43 -1.97 39.18
CA ASN A 33 11.79 -3.11 39.89
C ASN A 33 10.53 -2.83 40.76
N VAL A 34 9.37 -3.54 40.79
CA VAL A 34 8.87 -4.97 40.64
C VAL A 34 7.32 -4.92 40.95
N PRO A 35 6.42 -5.95 40.86
CA PRO A 35 6.34 -7.23 40.12
C PRO A 35 5.11 -7.36 39.17
N ASN A 36 5.18 -8.39 38.31
CA ASN A 36 4.12 -8.88 37.42
C ASN A 36 2.97 -9.61 38.14
N THR A 37 1.76 -9.54 37.58
CA THR A 37 0.70 -10.54 37.75
C THR A 37 0.15 -10.88 36.35
N PRO A 38 -0.04 -12.17 35.99
CA PRO A 38 -0.36 -12.56 34.63
C PRO A 38 -1.87 -12.60 34.41
N ASP A 39 -2.40 -11.67 33.63
CA ASP A 39 -3.76 -11.81 33.09
C ASP A 39 -3.66 -12.53 31.73
N GLU A 40 -4.32 -13.68 31.68
CA GLU A 40 -4.45 -14.56 30.52
C GLU A 40 -4.89 -13.81 29.25
N PRO A 41 -4.31 -14.11 28.07
CA PRO A 41 -4.86 -13.62 26.82
C PRO A 41 -6.15 -14.41 26.50
N VAL A 42 -7.30 -13.75 26.62
CA VAL A 42 -8.57 -14.24 26.07
C VAL A 42 -8.41 -14.41 24.55
N GLU A 43 -8.43 -15.66 24.10
CA GLU A 43 -8.46 -16.03 22.68
C GLU A 43 -9.76 -15.52 22.03
N PHE A 44 -9.65 -14.51 21.17
CA PHE A 44 -10.73 -14.20 20.22
C PHE A 44 -10.68 -15.19 19.07
N GLN A 45 -11.37 -16.32 19.22
CA GLN A 45 -11.70 -17.20 18.11
C GLN A 45 -12.64 -16.46 17.16
N THR A 46 -12.16 -16.16 15.95
CA THR A 46 -13.02 -15.73 14.85
C THR A 46 -13.30 -16.93 13.98
N GLU A 47 -14.53 -17.47 14.08
CA GLU A 47 -15.03 -18.55 13.24
C GLU A 47 -14.80 -18.23 11.76
N SER A 48 -14.06 -19.12 11.07
CA SER A 48 -13.90 -19.07 9.63
C SER A 48 -15.16 -19.59 8.94
N GLY A 49 -16.20 -18.76 8.88
CA GLY A 49 -17.37 -18.98 8.02
C GLY A 49 -17.02 -18.74 6.56
N GLY A 50 -16.65 -19.81 5.85
CA GLY A 50 -16.37 -19.80 4.42
C GLY A 50 -17.55 -19.32 3.58
N THR A 51 -17.38 -18.18 2.92
CA THR A 51 -17.98 -17.91 1.60
C THR A 51 -16.94 -17.16 0.82
N HIS A 52 -16.56 -17.66 -0.36
CA HIS A 52 -15.72 -16.92 -1.29
C HIS A 52 -16.42 -15.61 -1.66
N ARG A 53 -16.12 -14.54 -0.90
CA ARG A 53 -16.58 -13.20 -1.19
C ARG A 53 -15.95 -12.80 -2.51
N GLY A 54 -16.75 -12.83 -3.57
CA GLY A 54 -16.37 -12.30 -4.86
C GLY A 54 -15.74 -10.91 -4.69
N ARG A 55 -14.65 -10.67 -5.42
CA ARG A 55 -13.88 -9.43 -5.38
C ARG A 55 -14.80 -8.25 -5.69
N GLY A 56 -15.32 -7.58 -4.66
CA GLY A 56 -16.13 -6.38 -4.84
C GLY A 56 -15.38 -5.37 -5.71
N ARG A 57 -16.10 -4.68 -6.61
CA ARG A 57 -15.53 -3.62 -7.46
C ARG A 57 -14.77 -2.64 -6.57
N ALA A 58 -13.52 -2.34 -6.93
CA ALA A 58 -12.64 -1.49 -6.13
C ALA A 58 -13.17 -0.04 -6.11
N LEU A 59 -13.22 0.57 -4.93
CA LEU A 59 -13.65 1.96 -4.66
C LEU A 59 -12.66 3.01 -5.14
N LEU A 60 -11.96 2.73 -6.24
CA LEU A 60 -10.83 3.53 -6.66
C LEU A 60 -11.26 4.80 -7.41
N LYS A 61 -12.37 4.75 -8.15
CA LYS A 61 -12.97 5.94 -8.77
C LYS A 61 -13.31 6.97 -7.70
N ASP A 62 -13.98 6.51 -6.67
CA ASP A 62 -14.39 7.31 -5.53
C ASP A 62 -13.19 7.94 -4.79
N LEU A 63 -12.02 7.29 -4.76
CA LEU A 63 -10.78 7.85 -4.19
C LEU A 63 -10.29 9.11 -4.94
N TYR A 64 -10.46 9.16 -6.26
CA TYR A 64 -10.11 10.35 -7.06
C TYR A 64 -11.13 11.48 -6.91
N GLU A 65 -12.36 11.15 -6.51
CA GLU A 65 -13.46 12.08 -6.28
C GLU A 65 -13.46 12.67 -4.84
N LEU A 66 -12.60 12.17 -3.95
CA LEU A 66 -12.41 12.74 -2.61
C LEU A 66 -11.91 14.18 -2.67
N ASP A 67 -12.33 14.99 -1.69
CA ASP A 67 -11.84 16.34 -1.48
C ASP A 67 -10.30 16.34 -1.37
N PRO A 68 -9.58 17.29 -2.01
CA PRO A 68 -8.14 17.44 -1.85
C PRO A 68 -7.62 17.53 -0.41
N ILE A 69 -8.47 17.82 0.58
CA ILE A 69 -8.14 17.86 2.01
C ILE A 69 -8.33 16.49 2.69
N GLU A 70 -9.18 15.63 2.11
CA GLU A 70 -9.54 14.33 2.67
C GLU A 70 -8.56 13.23 2.28
N ARG A 71 -8.25 12.37 3.25
CA ARG A 71 -7.38 11.21 3.06
C ARG A 71 -7.99 9.98 3.71
N VAL A 72 -7.85 8.83 3.06
CA VAL A 72 -8.23 7.55 3.67
C VAL A 72 -7.16 7.16 4.69
N LYS A 73 -7.54 7.00 5.95
CA LYS A 73 -6.63 6.58 7.02
C LYS A 73 -6.33 5.09 6.88
N VAL A 74 -5.05 4.74 6.88
CA VAL A 74 -4.60 3.33 6.84
C VAL A 74 -3.86 3.03 8.12
N CYS A 75 -4.53 2.29 9.00
CA CYS A 75 -3.95 1.88 10.28
C CYS A 75 -2.92 0.78 10.11
N ARG A 76 -1.90 0.78 10.98
CA ARG A 76 -0.88 -0.27 11.05
C ARG A 76 -1.21 -1.27 12.17
N LYS A 77 -0.88 -2.54 11.95
CA LYS A 77 -0.81 -3.56 13.02
C LYS A 77 0.54 -3.48 13.75
N SER A 78 0.68 -4.22 14.85
CA SER A 78 1.92 -4.29 15.65
C SER A 78 3.18 -4.59 14.82
N PHE A 79 3.07 -5.46 13.81
CA PHE A 79 4.15 -5.80 12.87
C PHE A 79 4.38 -4.78 11.74
N GLY A 80 3.80 -3.57 11.83
CA GLY A 80 3.98 -2.50 10.84
C GLY A 80 3.31 -2.74 9.47
N GLN A 81 2.40 -3.71 9.37
CA GLN A 81 1.63 -3.97 8.14
C GLN A 81 0.26 -3.29 8.20
N PRO A 82 -0.29 -2.84 7.07
CA PRO A 82 -1.62 -2.22 7.04
C PRO A 82 -2.69 -3.28 7.29
N VAL A 83 -3.77 -2.90 7.99
CA VAL A 83 -4.89 -3.79 8.33
C VAL A 83 -6.23 -3.22 7.86
N GLY A 84 -7.22 -4.09 7.65
CA GLY A 84 -8.59 -3.67 7.36
C GLY A 84 -8.93 -3.46 5.88
N SER A 85 -10.06 -2.81 5.64
CA SER A 85 -10.59 -2.60 4.28
C SER A 85 -9.80 -1.54 3.51
N GLU A 86 -9.27 -0.56 4.22
CA GLU A 86 -8.42 0.53 3.78
C GLU A 86 -7.07 -0.01 3.30
N ALA A 87 -6.50 -0.99 4.01
CA ALA A 87 -5.29 -1.70 3.55
C ALA A 87 -5.50 -2.38 2.19
N ARG A 88 -6.69 -2.96 1.97
CA ARG A 88 -7.04 -3.57 0.68
C ARG A 88 -7.23 -2.52 -0.42
N LEU A 89 -7.80 -1.36 -0.09
CA LEU A 89 -7.91 -0.23 -1.02
C LEU A 89 -6.52 0.30 -1.41
N LEU A 90 -5.65 0.51 -0.43
CA LEU A 90 -4.24 0.87 -0.64
C LEU A 90 -3.57 -0.16 -1.55
N ALA A 91 -3.69 -1.46 -1.28
CA ALA A 91 -3.09 -2.49 -2.11
C ALA A 91 -3.57 -2.45 -3.58
N GLY A 92 -4.85 -2.12 -3.81
CA GLY A 92 -5.40 -1.89 -5.14
C GLY A 92 -4.81 -0.67 -5.82
N PHE A 93 -4.71 0.45 -5.09
CA PHE A 93 -4.14 1.71 -5.57
C PHE A 93 -2.65 1.56 -5.93
N LEU A 94 -1.86 0.91 -5.08
CA LEU A 94 -0.45 0.58 -5.36
C LEU A 94 -0.29 -0.20 -6.66
N GLY A 95 -1.20 -1.13 -6.96
CA GLY A 95 -1.18 -1.89 -8.21
C GLY A 95 -1.48 -1.06 -9.45
N ILE A 96 -2.14 0.10 -9.32
CA ILE A 96 -2.40 1.01 -10.44
C ILE A 96 -1.21 1.93 -10.64
N ILE A 97 -0.71 2.50 -9.55
CA ILE A 97 0.50 3.30 -9.54
C ILE A 97 1.67 2.52 -10.14
N ALA A 98 1.88 1.27 -9.72
CA ALA A 98 2.95 0.40 -10.23
C ALA A 98 2.88 0.07 -11.73
N ARG A 99 1.71 0.22 -12.37
CA ARG A 99 1.49 -0.02 -13.81
C ARG A 99 1.57 1.24 -14.65
N ASN A 100 1.75 2.40 -14.03
CA ASN A 100 1.87 3.66 -14.75
C ASN A 100 3.24 3.73 -15.44
N ALA A 101 3.27 3.60 -16.77
CA ALA A 101 4.50 3.58 -17.56
C ALA A 101 5.29 4.90 -17.51
N ASN A 102 4.62 6.04 -17.32
CA ASN A 102 5.28 7.35 -17.24
C ASN A 102 6.12 7.47 -15.97
N MET A 103 5.64 6.91 -14.86
CA MET A 103 6.32 6.97 -13.56
C MET A 103 7.21 5.75 -13.31
N PHE A 104 6.80 4.58 -13.79
CA PHE A 104 7.53 3.33 -13.66
C PHE A 104 7.75 2.65 -15.02
N PRO A 105 8.68 3.17 -15.82
CA PRO A 105 9.09 2.55 -17.07
C PRO A 105 9.57 1.10 -16.87
N ILE A 106 9.30 0.25 -17.86
CA ILE A 106 9.70 -1.17 -17.86
C ILE A 106 11.15 -1.39 -18.29
N ASN A 107 11.81 -0.35 -18.82
CA ASN A 107 13.18 -0.39 -19.33
C ASN A 107 14.25 -0.47 -18.23
N TYR A 108 13.97 -0.02 -17.00
CA TYR A 108 14.86 -0.21 -15.86
C TYR A 108 15.09 -1.70 -15.60
N ASP A 109 16.32 -2.16 -15.44
CA ASP A 109 16.59 -3.58 -15.21
C ASP A 109 16.05 -4.06 -13.86
N SER A 110 16.27 -3.25 -12.81
CA SER A 110 15.85 -3.57 -11.45
C SER A 110 15.18 -2.39 -10.73
N TRP A 111 14.38 -2.72 -9.71
CA TRP A 111 13.75 -1.72 -8.83
C TRP A 111 14.78 -0.87 -8.09
N HIS A 112 15.97 -1.40 -7.81
CA HIS A 112 17.02 -0.67 -7.11
C HIS A 112 17.61 0.45 -7.98
N GLN A 113 17.75 0.23 -9.29
CA GLN A 113 18.22 1.22 -10.26
C GLN A 113 17.19 2.30 -10.59
N MET A 114 15.91 2.05 -10.32
CA MET A 114 14.87 3.05 -10.53
C MET A 114 15.13 4.29 -9.67
N SER A 115 15.03 5.46 -10.28
CA SER A 115 15.40 6.73 -9.64
C SER A 115 14.59 6.98 -8.36
N ASN A 116 15.23 7.63 -7.38
CA ASN A 116 14.53 8.03 -6.16
C ASN A 116 13.46 9.09 -6.44
N SER A 117 13.63 9.90 -7.48
CA SER A 117 12.61 10.86 -7.93
C SER A 117 11.29 10.15 -8.26
N ASN A 118 11.34 9.11 -9.10
CA ASN A 118 10.14 8.35 -9.47
C ASN A 118 9.47 7.69 -8.25
N LYS A 119 10.29 7.10 -7.36
CA LYS A 119 9.82 6.46 -6.12
C LYS A 119 9.16 7.48 -5.18
N ASN A 120 9.73 8.67 -5.06
CA ASN A 120 9.21 9.73 -4.19
C ASN A 120 7.97 10.40 -4.80
N GLN A 121 7.92 10.58 -6.12
CA GLN A 121 6.73 11.05 -6.82
C GLN A 121 5.54 10.10 -6.59
N ALA A 122 5.76 8.79 -6.71
CA ALA A 122 4.74 7.78 -6.43
C ALA A 122 4.29 7.82 -4.96
N LEU A 123 5.24 7.94 -4.03
CA LEU A 123 4.93 8.05 -2.60
C LEU A 123 4.10 9.30 -2.30
N ASN A 124 4.45 10.45 -2.86
CA ASN A 124 3.69 11.69 -2.71
C ASN A 124 2.27 11.55 -3.27
N ASN A 125 2.12 10.89 -4.42
CA ASN A 125 0.80 10.62 -4.99
C ASN A 125 -0.06 9.73 -4.07
N ILE A 126 0.55 8.78 -3.38
CA ILE A 126 -0.13 7.93 -2.39
C ILE A 126 -0.50 8.75 -1.15
N LYS A 127 0.43 9.54 -0.59
CA LYS A 127 0.17 10.41 0.57
C LYS A 127 -0.87 11.51 0.27
N ALA A 128 -1.02 11.89 -1.00
CA ALA A 128 -2.09 12.79 -1.44
C ALA A 128 -3.50 12.16 -1.39
N ARG A 129 -3.63 10.86 -1.12
CA ARG A 129 -4.93 10.17 -1.02
C ARG A 129 -5.09 9.34 0.25
N PHE A 130 -3.99 9.02 0.92
CA PHE A 130 -3.98 8.19 2.13
C PHE A 130 -3.19 8.85 3.26
N ALA A 131 -3.72 8.77 4.48
CA ALA A 131 -3.00 9.07 5.72
C ALA A 131 -2.44 7.73 6.25
N LEU A 132 -1.13 7.54 6.12
CA LEU A 132 -0.50 6.23 6.32
C LEU A 132 0.19 6.16 7.68
N GLU A 133 -0.22 5.22 8.53
CA GLU A 133 0.53 4.87 9.75
C GLU A 133 1.68 3.89 9.45
N VAL A 134 1.70 3.30 8.25
CA VAL A 134 2.77 2.41 7.77
C VAL A 134 3.95 3.22 7.23
N SER A 135 5.16 2.67 7.34
CA SER A 135 6.37 3.38 6.92
C SER A 135 6.47 3.57 5.40
N ASP A 136 7.12 4.65 4.99
CA ASP A 136 7.43 4.92 3.57
C ASP A 136 8.23 3.78 2.93
N ASN A 137 9.11 3.14 3.71
CA ASN A 137 9.88 1.98 3.28
C ASN A 137 8.98 0.77 2.98
N TYR A 138 7.92 0.54 3.78
CA TYR A 138 6.94 -0.49 3.48
C TYR A 138 6.25 -0.22 2.14
N VAL A 139 5.78 1.01 1.93
CA VAL A 139 5.09 1.42 0.70
C VAL A 139 6.01 1.26 -0.52
N LYS A 140 7.25 1.74 -0.44
CA LYS A 140 8.26 1.59 -1.51
C LYS A 140 8.56 0.12 -1.82
N LYS A 141 8.67 -0.74 -0.81
CA LYS A 141 8.86 -2.20 -1.01
C LYS A 141 7.65 -2.83 -1.69
N ALA A 142 6.44 -2.47 -1.26
CA ALA A 142 5.20 -2.98 -1.86
C ALA A 142 5.06 -2.54 -3.33
N LEU A 143 5.36 -1.28 -3.64
CA LEU A 143 5.42 -0.77 -5.02
C LEU A 143 6.43 -1.55 -5.87
N GLY A 144 7.65 -1.73 -5.36
CA GLY A 144 8.70 -2.46 -6.08
C GLY A 144 8.34 -3.91 -6.36
N LYS A 145 7.59 -4.57 -5.47
CA LYS A 145 7.01 -5.90 -5.76
C LYS A 145 6.01 -5.82 -6.91
N ARG A 146 5.04 -4.91 -6.86
CA ARG A 146 3.99 -4.78 -7.89
C ARG A 146 4.55 -4.42 -9.26
N TRP A 147 5.55 -3.54 -9.31
CA TRP A 147 6.23 -3.18 -10.55
C TRP A 147 6.98 -4.39 -11.14
N ARG A 148 7.70 -5.17 -10.33
CA ARG A 148 8.36 -6.40 -10.80
C ARG A 148 7.37 -7.43 -11.32
N ASP A 149 6.28 -7.66 -10.58
CA ASP A 149 5.21 -8.56 -10.98
C ASP A 149 4.66 -8.12 -12.35
N HIS A 150 4.35 -6.83 -12.52
CA HIS A 150 3.87 -6.27 -13.79
C HIS A 150 4.87 -6.38 -14.95
N LYS A 151 6.15 -6.04 -14.70
CA LYS A 151 7.22 -6.18 -15.69
C LYS A 151 7.37 -7.64 -16.14
N SER A 152 7.28 -8.58 -15.20
CA SER A 152 7.30 -10.02 -15.51
C SER A 152 6.13 -10.43 -16.39
N THR A 153 4.91 -9.97 -16.07
CA THR A 153 3.71 -10.22 -16.88
C THR A 153 3.89 -9.70 -18.30
N LEU A 154 4.32 -8.44 -18.48
CA LEU A 154 4.55 -7.86 -19.80
C LEU A 154 5.65 -8.60 -20.57
N LYS A 155 6.74 -9.01 -19.91
CA LYS A 155 7.78 -9.82 -20.54
C LYS A 155 7.25 -11.16 -21.03
N ASN A 156 6.46 -11.85 -20.23
CA ASN A 156 5.89 -13.14 -20.62
C ASN A 156 4.86 -13.03 -21.76
N GLU A 157 4.11 -11.94 -21.80
CA GLU A 157 3.08 -11.69 -22.83
C GLU A 157 3.70 -11.26 -24.17
N TYR A 158 4.62 -10.30 -24.16
CA TYR A 158 5.06 -9.61 -25.38
C TYR A 158 6.52 -9.88 -25.77
N PHE A 159 7.36 -10.38 -24.85
CA PHE A 159 8.78 -10.64 -25.11
C PHE A 159 9.06 -12.12 -25.36
N LYS A 160 8.03 -12.90 -25.75
CA LYS A 160 8.26 -14.21 -26.35
C LYS A 160 9.25 -14.05 -27.51
N THR A 161 10.28 -14.88 -27.48
CA THR A 161 11.34 -14.92 -28.47
C THR A 161 10.73 -14.92 -29.86
N LYS A 162 11.29 -14.11 -30.75
CA LYS A 162 11.25 -14.39 -32.19
C LYS A 162 11.92 -15.75 -32.42
N THR A 163 11.14 -16.80 -32.21
CA THR A 163 11.33 -18.16 -32.69
C THR A 163 10.06 -18.37 -33.50
N THR A 164 10.05 -18.16 -34.81
CA THR A 164 11.02 -18.62 -35.80
C THR A 164 11.35 -17.59 -36.88
N LEU A 165 12.56 -17.72 -37.42
CA LEU A 165 13.07 -17.12 -38.65
C LEU A 165 12.36 -17.70 -39.90
N GLU A 166 11.03 -17.85 -39.89
CA GLU A 166 10.27 -18.44 -41.01
C GLU A 166 9.15 -17.55 -41.60
N GLU A 167 8.94 -16.33 -41.10
CA GLU A 167 7.99 -15.37 -41.71
C GLU A 167 8.69 -14.29 -42.56
N LYS A 168 9.74 -14.68 -43.28
CA LYS A 168 10.41 -13.82 -44.29
C LYS A 168 10.67 -14.56 -45.61
N LEU A 169 9.70 -15.34 -46.06
CA LEU A 169 9.60 -15.77 -47.46
C LEU A 169 8.49 -14.98 -48.15
#